data_AF-A0A8J7BJS0-F1
#
_entry.id   AF-A0A8J7BJS0-F1
#
_cell.length_a   1.000
_cell.length_b   1.000
_cell.length_c   1.000
_cell.angle_alpha   90.00
_cell.angle_beta   90.00
_cell.angle_gamma   90.00
#
_symmetry.space_group_name_H-M   'P 1'
#
loop_
_entity.id
_entity.type
_entity.pdbx_description
1 polymer ?
#
loop_
_entity_poly.entity_id
_entity_poly.type
_entity_poly.pdbx_seq_one_letter_code
_entity_poly.pdbx_strand_id
1 'polypeptide(L)'
;MRLSNLLKIRGKWLGIVVFFLILTIAMIRYDDKQVRWAKWTGFGEDIEISRTIETNSKNVVTKYTTTKKEQSPKKFWDFLGLLGVPLALSIIGFWLQQLQQKQIEVQSGLEKEIADSNQKEEVLQAYFDRLSELLINEKLIAISSKTNPSDEETEILSAAIDVIRARTLSILRRLRDDGVRKGDVIRFLIETEIVSKLSLKLNDVDLEDAQLGNVNLEGAYLCDANLEGAYFSKANLNNSHLANSNLKHIIFSETKLRKAELQNVILSGANLIGTSLMEANLTKADLAEANLSKANLQDVILVGANLTKADLAEADLSKANLQDVILVGANLTKANLSKANLQDVILVGANLTKADLDGARNYTEKELSKAKLCNTKLPSGVSLNPDRDC
;
A
#
# COMPACT_ATOMS: atom_id res chain seq x y z
N MET A 1 6.92 -21.98 -32.41
CA MET A 1 7.16 -23.42 -32.67
C MET A 1 8.07 -24.09 -31.61
N ARG A 2 8.03 -23.68 -30.32
CA ARG A 2 8.93 -24.20 -29.26
C ARG A 2 8.24 -24.47 -27.90
N LEU A 3 6.93 -24.68 -27.86
CA LEU A 3 6.24 -25.19 -26.64
C LEU A 3 5.80 -26.67 -26.76
N SER A 4 5.57 -27.17 -27.98
CA SER A 4 5.07 -28.54 -28.21
C SER A 4 6.10 -29.64 -27.95
N ASN A 5 7.40 -29.32 -28.04
CA ASN A 5 8.46 -30.30 -27.78
C ASN A 5 8.77 -30.50 -26.29
N LEU A 6 8.48 -29.53 -25.41
CA LEU A 6 8.68 -29.66 -23.96
C LEU A 6 7.59 -30.51 -23.29
N LEU A 7 6.34 -30.43 -23.77
CA LEU A 7 5.23 -31.27 -23.29
C LEU A 7 5.40 -32.75 -23.69
N LYS A 8 5.99 -33.04 -24.86
CA LYS A 8 6.30 -34.42 -25.31
C LYS A 8 7.36 -35.12 -24.45
N ILE A 9 8.29 -34.37 -23.84
CA ILE A 9 9.34 -34.94 -22.99
C ILE A 9 8.81 -35.25 -21.58
N ARG A 10 7.90 -34.42 -21.03
CA ARG A 10 7.24 -34.68 -19.73
C ARG A 10 6.36 -35.94 -19.74
N GLY A 11 5.64 -36.21 -20.82
CA GLY A 11 4.78 -37.41 -20.93
C GLY A 11 5.54 -38.74 -20.93
N LYS A 12 6.75 -38.78 -21.51
CA LYS A 12 7.58 -40.01 -21.53
C LYS A 12 8.18 -40.33 -20.16
N TRP A 13 8.62 -39.32 -19.41
CA TRP A 13 9.17 -39.53 -18.06
C TRP A 13 8.10 -39.87 -17.02
N LEU A 14 6.91 -39.26 -17.12
CA LEU A 14 5.79 -39.61 -16.23
C LEU A 14 5.34 -41.06 -16.43
N GLY A 15 5.32 -41.54 -17.68
CA GLY A 15 5.00 -42.94 -17.99
C GLY A 15 6.02 -43.93 -17.41
N ILE A 16 7.31 -43.60 -17.42
CA ILE A 16 8.36 -44.45 -16.84
C ILE A 16 8.24 -44.50 -15.31
N VAL A 17 8.03 -43.36 -14.66
CA VAL A 17 7.91 -43.31 -13.19
C VAL A 17 6.64 -44.02 -12.71
N VAL A 18 5.51 -43.85 -13.39
CA VAL A 18 4.26 -44.55 -13.08
C VAL A 18 4.39 -46.05 -13.33
N PHE A 19 5.10 -46.48 -14.39
CA PHE A 19 5.36 -47.90 -14.64
C PHE A 19 6.18 -48.55 -13.53
N PHE A 20 7.23 -47.87 -13.03
CA PHE A 20 8.03 -48.37 -11.90
C PHE A 20 7.26 -48.33 -10.57
N LEU A 21 6.39 -47.33 -10.35
CA LEU A 21 5.54 -47.26 -9.16
C LEU A 21 4.46 -48.36 -9.15
N ILE A 22 3.89 -48.69 -10.31
CA ILE A 22 2.94 -49.81 -10.45
C ILE A 22 3.66 -51.14 -10.24
N LEU A 23 4.90 -51.30 -10.70
CA LEU A 23 5.69 -52.52 -10.49
C LEU A 23 6.05 -52.74 -9.01
N THR A 24 6.35 -51.66 -8.27
CA THR A 24 6.62 -51.74 -6.82
C THR A 24 5.35 -51.97 -6.01
N ILE A 25 4.21 -51.40 -6.42
CA ILE A 25 2.91 -51.67 -5.78
C ILE A 25 2.40 -53.09 -6.12
N ALA A 26 2.64 -53.61 -7.33
CA ALA A 26 2.27 -54.97 -7.72
C ALA A 26 3.05 -56.06 -6.94
N MET A 27 4.26 -55.75 -6.45
CA MET A 27 5.03 -56.61 -5.54
C MET A 27 4.51 -56.59 -4.09
N ILE A 28 3.56 -55.70 -3.77
CA ILE A 28 2.97 -55.54 -2.44
C ILE A 28 1.46 -55.85 -2.54
N ARG A 29 1.12 -57.13 -2.71
CA ARG A 29 -0.24 -57.63 -2.40
C ARG A 29 -0.16 -58.65 -1.25
N TYR A 30 -0.40 -58.11 -0.06
CA TYR A 30 -1.26 -58.59 1.02
C TYR A 30 -1.43 -60.12 1.15
N ASP A 31 -0.71 -60.71 2.11
CA ASP A 31 -1.35 -61.62 3.05
C ASP A 31 -0.61 -61.60 4.39
N ASP A 32 -1.41 -61.64 5.46
CA ASP A 32 -0.99 -61.50 6.84
C ASP A 32 -0.26 -62.78 7.28
N LYS A 33 0.90 -62.61 7.92
CA LYS A 33 1.87 -63.64 8.40
C LYS A 33 2.95 -64.09 7.39
N GLN A 34 4.17 -63.60 7.67
CA GLN A 34 5.47 -63.94 7.08
C GLN A 34 5.67 -63.61 5.59
N VAL A 35 6.23 -62.41 5.33
CA VAL A 35 6.74 -62.00 4.02
C VAL A 35 7.91 -62.90 3.61
N ARG A 36 7.61 -63.94 2.81
CA ARG A 36 8.62 -64.65 2.02
C ARG A 36 8.85 -63.89 0.72
N TRP A 37 10.01 -63.24 0.62
CA TRP A 37 10.50 -62.66 -0.63
C TRP A 37 10.61 -63.77 -1.67
N ALA A 38 10.07 -63.55 -2.87
CA ALA A 38 10.35 -64.41 -4.01
C ALA A 38 11.87 -64.43 -4.22
N LYS A 39 12.49 -65.62 -4.22
CA LYS A 39 13.90 -65.81 -4.55
C LYS A 39 14.13 -65.39 -6.01
N TRP A 40 14.54 -64.14 -6.20
CA TRP A 40 14.98 -63.62 -7.49
C TRP A 40 16.40 -64.14 -7.76
N THR A 41 16.56 -64.99 -8.77
CA THR A 41 17.83 -65.64 -9.13
C THR A 41 18.71 -64.84 -10.10
N GLY A 42 18.37 -63.56 -10.35
CA GLY A 42 19.09 -62.75 -11.32
C GLY A 42 19.01 -63.30 -12.75
N PHE A 43 19.71 -62.66 -13.69
CA PHE A 43 19.87 -63.14 -15.06
C PHE A 43 21.04 -64.13 -15.12
N GLY A 44 20.74 -65.43 -14.95
CA GLY A 44 21.64 -66.54 -15.27
C GLY A 44 22.60 -66.97 -14.14
N GLU A 45 22.59 -68.27 -13.81
CA GLU A 45 23.68 -68.92 -13.07
C GLU A 45 24.82 -69.18 -14.06
N ASP A 46 25.91 -68.44 -13.96
CA ASP A 46 27.13 -68.72 -14.73
C ASP A 46 27.84 -69.94 -14.11
N ILE A 47 27.60 -71.12 -14.67
CA ILE A 47 28.30 -72.35 -14.29
C ILE A 47 29.61 -72.42 -15.08
N GLU A 48 30.72 -72.11 -14.43
CA GLU A 48 32.04 -72.31 -15.03
C GLU A 48 32.43 -73.79 -14.90
N ILE A 49 32.46 -74.51 -16.05
CA ILE A 49 32.83 -75.93 -16.10
C ILE A 49 34.26 -76.04 -16.65
N SER A 50 35.19 -76.53 -15.85
CA SER A 50 36.55 -76.85 -16.29
C SER A 50 36.77 -78.37 -16.37
N ARG A 51 37.41 -78.83 -17.45
CA ARG A 51 37.83 -80.23 -17.64
C ARG A 51 39.35 -80.30 -17.65
N THR A 52 39.90 -81.19 -16.83
CA THR A 52 41.34 -81.47 -16.80
C THR A 52 41.56 -82.90 -17.30
N ILE A 53 42.53 -83.08 -18.20
CA ILE A 53 42.86 -84.35 -18.85
C ILE A 53 44.20 -84.83 -18.32
N GLU A 54 44.25 -86.06 -17.80
CA GLU A 54 45.51 -86.71 -17.42
C GLU A 54 45.90 -87.76 -18.47
N THR A 55 47.08 -87.60 -19.08
CA THR A 55 47.68 -88.49 -20.08
C THR A 55 48.92 -89.17 -19.52
N ASN A 56 49.13 -90.45 -19.84
CA ASN A 56 50.35 -91.18 -19.46
C ASN A 56 51.55 -90.80 -20.35
N SER A 57 52.76 -91.29 -20.04
CA SER A 57 54.02 -90.95 -20.74
C SER A 57 54.08 -91.38 -22.22
N LYS A 58 53.05 -92.06 -22.74
CA LYS A 58 52.87 -92.37 -24.17
C LYS A 58 51.69 -91.60 -24.79
N ASN A 59 51.26 -90.51 -24.14
CA ASN A 59 50.19 -89.61 -24.56
C ASN A 59 48.83 -90.28 -24.79
N VAL A 60 48.54 -91.38 -24.10
CA VAL A 60 47.19 -91.96 -24.08
C VAL A 60 46.43 -91.39 -22.89
N VAL A 61 45.23 -90.84 -23.14
CA VAL A 61 44.37 -90.24 -22.09
C VAL A 61 43.88 -91.33 -21.16
N THR A 62 44.18 -91.20 -19.87
CA THR A 62 43.89 -92.22 -18.86
C THR A 62 42.77 -91.84 -17.89
N LYS A 63 42.39 -90.54 -17.79
CA LYS A 63 41.27 -90.10 -16.95
C LYS A 63 40.71 -88.73 -17.35
N TYR A 64 39.41 -88.53 -17.19
CA TYR A 64 38.75 -87.23 -17.26
C TYR A 64 38.15 -86.87 -15.91
N THR A 65 38.44 -85.68 -15.38
CA THR A 65 37.80 -85.15 -14.17
C THR A 65 37.14 -83.81 -14.49
N THR A 66 35.87 -83.65 -14.12
CA THR A 66 35.11 -82.40 -14.32
C THR A 66 34.82 -81.75 -12.97
N THR A 67 35.19 -80.48 -12.80
CA THR A 67 34.93 -79.73 -11.56
C THR A 67 33.96 -78.58 -11.88
N LYS A 68 32.83 -78.51 -11.18
CA LYS A 68 31.87 -77.39 -11.26
C LYS A 68 32.10 -76.47 -10.06
N LYS A 69 32.27 -75.17 -10.29
CA LYS A 69 32.35 -74.15 -9.23
C LYS A 69 31.18 -73.18 -9.40
N GLU A 70 30.30 -73.13 -8.41
CA GLU A 70 29.10 -72.28 -8.40
C GLU A 70 29.47 -70.91 -7.81
N GLN A 71 29.32 -69.82 -8.58
CA GLN A 71 29.49 -68.45 -8.07
C GLN A 71 28.14 -67.88 -7.62
N SER A 72 28.13 -67.21 -6.47
CA SER A 72 26.89 -66.67 -5.87
C SER A 72 26.29 -65.51 -6.69
N PRO A 73 24.97 -65.47 -6.93
CA PRO A 73 24.33 -64.41 -7.71
C PRO A 73 24.45 -63.03 -7.04
N LYS A 74 24.78 -62.00 -7.84
CA LYS A 74 24.85 -60.60 -7.38
C LYS A 74 23.48 -60.11 -6.92
N LYS A 75 23.43 -59.34 -5.84
CA LYS A 75 22.15 -58.94 -5.21
C LYS A 75 21.57 -57.72 -5.91
N PHE A 76 20.24 -57.61 -5.92
CA PHE A 76 19.47 -56.46 -6.42
C PHE A 76 20.00 -55.10 -5.91
N TRP A 77 20.52 -55.07 -4.68
CA TRP A 77 21.10 -53.88 -4.05
C TRP A 77 22.38 -53.38 -4.72
N ASP A 78 23.20 -54.27 -5.30
CA ASP A 78 24.41 -53.88 -6.05
C ASP A 78 24.03 -53.12 -7.33
N PHE A 79 22.84 -53.38 -7.88
CA PHE A 79 22.29 -52.70 -9.06
C PHE A 79 21.62 -51.37 -8.71
N LEU A 80 20.92 -51.31 -7.56
CA LEU A 80 20.36 -50.05 -7.04
C LEU A 80 21.44 -49.00 -6.77
N GLY A 81 22.62 -49.42 -6.29
CA GLY A 81 23.79 -48.55 -6.12
C GLY A 81 24.25 -47.87 -7.41
N LEU A 82 24.04 -48.51 -8.57
CA LEU A 82 24.39 -47.96 -9.90
C LEU A 82 23.39 -46.90 -10.40
N LEU A 83 22.11 -47.00 -9.99
CA LEU A 83 21.02 -46.08 -10.37
C LEU A 83 20.88 -44.89 -9.41
N GLY A 84 21.45 -44.95 -8.20
CA GLY A 84 21.38 -43.86 -7.22
C GLY A 84 22.03 -42.56 -7.70
N VAL A 85 23.14 -42.65 -8.45
CA VAL A 85 23.87 -41.48 -8.96
C VAL A 85 23.06 -40.72 -10.03
N PRO A 86 22.51 -41.37 -11.09
CA PRO A 86 21.61 -40.71 -12.04
C PRO A 86 20.37 -40.07 -11.39
N LEU A 87 19.75 -40.75 -10.42
CA LEU A 87 18.56 -40.24 -9.72
C LEU A 87 18.89 -38.99 -8.89
N ALA A 88 19.99 -39.02 -8.12
CA ALA A 88 20.45 -37.88 -7.35
C ALA A 88 20.78 -36.67 -8.24
N LEU A 89 21.48 -36.89 -9.37
CA LEU A 89 21.78 -35.84 -10.35
C LEU A 89 20.51 -35.24 -10.96
N SER A 90 19.49 -36.04 -11.24
CA SER A 90 18.22 -35.54 -11.78
C SER A 90 17.42 -34.71 -10.77
N ILE A 91 17.43 -35.08 -9.48
CA ILE A 91 16.81 -34.31 -8.40
C ILE A 91 17.56 -32.99 -8.20
N ILE A 92 18.90 -33.04 -8.14
CA ILE A 92 19.76 -31.85 -8.03
C ILE A 92 19.56 -30.94 -9.24
N GLY A 93 19.51 -31.48 -10.46
CA GLY A 93 19.26 -30.74 -11.68
C GLY A 93 17.88 -30.08 -11.73
N PHE A 94 16.83 -30.80 -11.29
CA PHE A 94 15.49 -30.23 -11.15
C PHE A 94 15.46 -29.12 -10.10
N TRP A 95 16.14 -29.31 -8.97
CA TRP A 95 16.23 -28.32 -7.91
C TRP A 95 16.99 -27.05 -8.35
N LEU A 96 18.13 -27.21 -9.03
CA LEU A 96 18.88 -26.13 -9.69
C LEU A 96 18.04 -25.40 -10.74
N GLN A 97 17.27 -26.14 -11.55
CA GLN A 97 16.38 -25.54 -12.55
C GLN A 97 15.27 -24.70 -11.89
N GLN A 98 14.69 -25.16 -10.79
CA GLN A 98 13.70 -24.40 -10.02
C GLN A 98 14.31 -23.13 -9.42
N LEU A 99 15.56 -23.19 -8.93
CA LEU A 99 16.27 -22.00 -8.45
C LEU A 99 16.53 -20.99 -9.57
N GLN A 100 16.98 -21.45 -10.74
CA GLN A 100 17.19 -20.59 -11.91
C GLN A 100 15.89 -19.95 -12.40
N GLN A 101 14.78 -20.70 -12.43
CA GLN A 101 13.48 -20.17 -12.84
C GLN A 101 13.00 -19.05 -11.91
N LYS A 102 13.15 -19.23 -10.58
CA LYS A 102 12.83 -18.16 -9.62
C LYS A 102 13.68 -16.90 -9.85
N GLN A 103 14.96 -17.04 -10.14
CA GLN A 103 15.83 -15.89 -10.44
C GLN A 103 15.41 -15.15 -11.72
N ILE A 104 15.07 -15.88 -12.77
CA ILE A 104 14.60 -15.30 -14.04
C ILE A 104 13.25 -14.60 -13.85
N GLU A 105 12.32 -15.19 -13.09
CA GLU A 105 11.02 -14.59 -12.79
C GLU A 105 11.19 -13.26 -12.03
N VAL A 106 12.04 -13.24 -10.98
CA VAL A 106 12.38 -12.02 -10.24
C VAL A 106 13.02 -10.97 -11.14
N GLN A 107 13.98 -11.34 -11.99
CA GLN A 107 14.62 -10.41 -12.93
C GLN A 107 13.62 -9.84 -13.94
N SER A 108 12.75 -10.68 -14.52
CA SER A 108 11.73 -10.23 -15.47
C SER A 108 10.70 -9.29 -14.83
N GLY A 109 10.37 -9.52 -13.56
CA GLY A 109 9.53 -8.61 -12.78
C GLY A 109 10.20 -7.25 -12.59
N LEU A 110 11.47 -7.25 -12.17
CA LEU A 110 12.26 -6.04 -11.99
C LEU A 110 12.43 -5.25 -13.31
N GLU A 111 12.72 -5.93 -14.42
CA GLU A 111 12.84 -5.29 -15.74
C GLU A 111 11.53 -4.63 -16.17
N LYS A 112 10.39 -5.29 -15.92
CA LYS A 112 9.07 -4.73 -16.22
C LYS A 112 8.78 -3.49 -15.37
N GLU A 113 9.13 -3.51 -14.09
CA GLU A 113 8.97 -2.38 -13.17
C GLU A 113 9.87 -1.20 -13.58
N ILE A 114 11.12 -1.46 -13.95
CA ILE A 114 12.04 -0.44 -14.47
C ILE A 114 11.50 0.15 -15.78
N ALA A 115 11.00 -0.68 -16.69
CA ALA A 115 10.44 -0.20 -17.96
C ALA A 115 9.19 0.67 -17.75
N ASP A 116 8.29 0.28 -16.85
CA ASP A 116 7.12 1.09 -16.48
C ASP A 116 7.53 2.43 -15.84
N SER A 117 8.49 2.40 -14.92
CA SER A 117 9.04 3.61 -14.28
C SER A 117 9.68 4.54 -15.31
N ASN A 118 10.48 4.02 -16.24
CA ASN A 118 11.10 4.81 -17.31
C ASN A 118 10.04 5.43 -18.24
N GLN A 119 8.99 4.68 -18.57
CA GLN A 119 7.88 5.20 -19.37
C GLN A 119 7.16 6.35 -18.66
N LYS A 120 6.92 6.23 -17.35
CA LYS A 120 6.33 7.34 -16.55
C LYS A 120 7.23 8.56 -16.54
N GLU A 121 8.55 8.36 -16.45
CA GLU A 121 9.56 9.43 -16.46
C GLU A 121 9.58 10.20 -17.79
N GLU A 122 9.58 9.49 -18.92
CA GLU A 122 9.57 10.12 -20.25
C GLU A 122 8.30 10.97 -20.45
N VAL A 123 7.15 10.46 -20.01
CA VAL A 123 5.88 11.17 -20.11
C VAL A 123 5.87 12.42 -19.21
N LEU A 124 6.48 12.32 -18.03
CA LEU A 124 6.60 13.43 -17.09
C LEU A 124 7.53 14.53 -17.63
N GLN A 125 8.69 14.17 -18.16
CA GLN A 125 9.61 15.11 -18.81
C GLN A 125 8.96 15.82 -19.99
N ALA A 126 8.27 15.07 -20.86
CA ALA A 126 7.53 15.65 -21.98
C ALA A 126 6.40 16.60 -21.53
N TYR A 127 5.82 16.40 -20.34
CA TYR A 127 4.87 17.34 -19.76
C TYR A 127 5.56 18.63 -19.31
N PHE A 128 6.69 18.54 -18.60
CA PHE A 128 7.45 19.70 -18.15
C PHE A 128 7.96 20.54 -19.32
N ASP A 129 8.56 19.92 -20.33
CA ASP A 129 9.08 20.63 -21.51
C ASP A 129 7.98 21.44 -22.21
N ARG A 130 6.80 20.83 -22.38
CA ARG A 130 5.64 21.50 -23.00
C ARG A 130 5.11 22.65 -22.17
N LEU A 131 5.09 22.52 -20.84
CA LEU A 131 4.68 23.63 -19.98
C LEU A 131 5.70 24.76 -20.00
N SER A 132 6.99 24.44 -19.93
CA SER A 132 8.06 25.44 -20.05
C SER A 132 7.96 26.23 -21.36
N GLU A 133 7.69 25.55 -22.49
CA GLU A 133 7.50 26.21 -23.78
C GLU A 133 6.28 27.15 -23.77
N LEU A 134 5.14 26.71 -23.24
CA LEU A 134 3.93 27.54 -23.13
C LEU A 134 4.17 28.79 -22.28
N LEU A 135 4.85 28.66 -21.14
CA LEU A 135 5.12 29.77 -20.23
C LEU A 135 6.06 30.81 -20.84
N ILE A 136 7.04 30.37 -21.64
CA ILE A 136 8.02 31.26 -22.30
C ILE A 136 7.35 32.00 -23.46
N ASN A 137 6.59 31.31 -24.29
CA ASN A 137 6.07 31.88 -25.53
C ASN A 137 4.94 32.88 -25.33
N GLU A 138 4.08 32.65 -24.33
CA GLU A 138 2.80 33.37 -24.22
C GLU A 138 2.81 34.56 -23.25
N LYS A 139 3.94 34.86 -22.59
CA LYS A 139 4.05 35.92 -21.55
C LYS A 139 2.88 35.91 -20.54
N LEU A 140 2.31 34.74 -20.26
CA LEU A 140 1.04 34.59 -19.52
C LEU A 140 1.09 35.24 -18.14
N ILE A 141 2.22 35.09 -17.45
CA ILE A 141 2.44 35.69 -16.13
C ILE A 141 2.46 37.23 -16.21
N ALA A 142 3.01 37.79 -17.28
CA ALA A 142 3.01 39.24 -17.47
C ALA A 142 1.59 39.74 -17.70
N ILE A 143 0.78 39.03 -18.50
CA ILE A 143 -0.62 39.36 -18.76
C ILE A 143 -1.44 39.26 -17.47
N SER A 144 -1.28 38.18 -16.68
CA SER A 144 -2.02 38.00 -15.42
C SER A 144 -1.72 39.07 -14.37
N SER A 145 -0.56 39.71 -14.47
CA SER A 145 -0.16 40.82 -13.59
C SER A 145 -0.60 42.21 -14.05
N LYS A 146 -1.21 42.35 -15.24
CA LYS A 146 -1.69 43.66 -15.75
C LYS A 146 -2.92 44.13 -14.98
N THR A 147 -2.98 45.43 -14.70
CA THR A 147 -4.12 46.04 -14.00
C THR A 147 -5.39 46.09 -14.84
N ASN A 148 -5.26 46.24 -16.16
CA ASN A 148 -6.36 46.25 -17.13
C ASN A 148 -5.88 45.55 -18.42
N PRO A 149 -5.89 44.21 -18.49
CA PRO A 149 -5.63 43.48 -19.72
C PRO A 149 -6.73 43.79 -20.76
N SER A 150 -6.41 43.67 -22.05
CA SER A 150 -7.46 43.74 -23.08
C SER A 150 -8.37 42.51 -23.05
N ASP A 151 -9.54 42.58 -23.68
CA ASP A 151 -10.44 41.43 -23.80
C ASP A 151 -9.75 40.25 -24.49
N GLU A 152 -8.98 40.51 -25.55
CA GLU A 152 -8.19 39.51 -26.28
C GLU A 152 -7.10 38.87 -25.39
N GLU A 153 -6.38 39.67 -24.61
CA GLU A 153 -5.37 39.17 -23.66
C GLU A 153 -6.00 38.30 -22.57
N THR A 154 -7.20 38.65 -22.12
CA THR A 154 -7.96 37.89 -21.12
C THR A 154 -8.43 36.55 -21.69
N GLU A 155 -8.89 36.54 -22.95
CA GLU A 155 -9.31 35.31 -23.65
C GLU A 155 -8.13 34.36 -23.88
N ILE A 156 -6.99 34.89 -24.35
CA ILE A 156 -5.74 34.12 -24.52
C ILE A 156 -5.28 33.53 -23.19
N LEU A 157 -5.27 34.34 -22.12
CA LEU A 157 -4.87 33.89 -20.79
C LEU A 157 -5.79 32.78 -20.27
N SER A 158 -7.10 32.93 -20.42
CA SER A 158 -8.08 31.91 -20.02
C SER A 158 -7.89 30.61 -20.79
N ALA A 159 -7.75 30.67 -22.11
CA ALA A 159 -7.54 29.50 -22.95
C ALA A 159 -6.23 28.77 -22.59
N ALA A 160 -5.15 29.53 -22.31
CA ALA A 160 -3.88 28.95 -21.88
C ALA A 160 -3.99 28.27 -20.51
N ILE A 161 -4.68 28.88 -19.53
CA ILE A 161 -4.94 28.27 -18.22
C ILE A 161 -5.72 26.97 -18.37
N ASP A 162 -6.74 26.93 -19.24
CA ASP A 162 -7.53 25.73 -19.49
C ASP A 162 -6.69 24.61 -20.12
N VAL A 163 -5.80 24.95 -21.06
CA VAL A 163 -4.85 23.99 -21.64
C VAL A 163 -3.89 23.44 -20.58
N ILE A 164 -3.33 24.31 -19.73
CA ILE A 164 -2.44 23.92 -18.64
C ILE A 164 -3.18 22.99 -17.67
N ARG A 165 -4.41 23.33 -17.26
CA ARG A 165 -5.24 22.51 -16.40
C ARG A 165 -5.53 21.15 -17.03
N ALA A 166 -5.98 21.13 -18.28
CA ALA A 166 -6.32 19.88 -18.98
C ALA A 166 -5.10 18.95 -19.11
N ARG A 167 -3.93 19.50 -19.42
CA ARG A 167 -2.68 18.73 -19.48
C ARG A 167 -2.27 18.21 -18.11
N THR A 168 -2.39 19.03 -17.07
CA THR A 168 -2.10 18.65 -15.68
C THR A 168 -2.99 17.51 -15.20
N LEU A 169 -4.30 17.60 -15.42
CA LEU A 169 -5.23 16.50 -15.08
C LEU A 169 -4.94 15.23 -15.90
N SER A 170 -4.55 15.38 -17.16
CA SER A 170 -4.19 14.26 -18.03
C SER A 170 -2.93 13.53 -17.54
N ILE A 171 -1.87 14.26 -17.14
CA ILE A 171 -0.65 13.62 -16.63
C ILE A 171 -0.90 12.93 -15.29
N LEU A 172 -1.62 13.58 -14.36
CA LEU A 172 -1.90 13.01 -13.04
C LEU A 172 -2.70 11.70 -13.12
N ARG A 173 -3.68 11.61 -14.04
CA ARG A 173 -4.42 10.36 -14.31
C ARG A 173 -3.55 9.24 -14.87
N ARG A 174 -2.42 9.56 -15.52
CA ARG A 174 -1.46 8.55 -16.01
C ARG A 174 -0.53 8.06 -14.90
N LEU A 175 -0.37 8.83 -13.83
CA LEU A 175 0.49 8.56 -12.68
C LEU A 175 -0.26 7.86 -11.53
N ARG A 176 -1.34 7.10 -11.81
CA ARG A 176 -2.35 6.59 -10.83
C ARG A 176 -1.79 6.21 -9.46
N ASP A 177 -0.83 5.29 -9.42
CA ASP A 177 -0.30 4.72 -8.17
C ASP A 177 1.08 5.32 -7.79
N ASP A 178 1.44 6.46 -8.38
CA ASP A 178 2.74 7.11 -8.21
C ASP A 178 2.60 8.47 -7.52
N GLY A 179 2.36 8.43 -6.21
CA GLY A 179 2.24 9.62 -5.37
C GLY A 179 3.48 10.52 -5.38
N VAL A 180 4.67 9.95 -5.63
CA VAL A 180 5.91 10.74 -5.73
C VAL A 180 5.85 11.63 -6.96
N ARG A 181 5.63 11.06 -8.14
CA ARG A 181 5.57 11.84 -9.39
C ARG A 181 4.34 12.76 -9.46
N LYS A 182 3.20 12.36 -8.87
CA LYS A 182 2.06 13.28 -8.68
C LYS A 182 2.49 14.52 -7.87
N GLY A 183 3.24 14.30 -6.79
CA GLY A 183 3.82 15.36 -5.97
C GLY A 183 4.77 16.27 -6.76
N ASP A 184 5.61 15.70 -7.63
CA ASP A 184 6.56 16.46 -8.45
C ASP A 184 5.86 17.35 -9.49
N VAL A 185 4.78 16.88 -10.11
CA VAL A 185 3.93 17.70 -11.00
C VAL A 185 3.42 18.93 -10.26
N ILE A 186 2.84 18.75 -9.07
CA ILE A 186 2.30 19.87 -8.29
C ILE A 186 3.42 20.79 -7.82
N ARG A 187 4.57 20.24 -7.39
CA ARG A 187 5.72 21.04 -6.96
C ARG A 187 6.24 21.92 -8.09
N PHE A 188 6.35 21.39 -9.30
CA PHE A 188 6.70 22.17 -10.48
C PHE A 188 5.71 23.33 -10.70
N LEU A 189 4.40 23.08 -10.65
CA LEU A 189 3.38 24.13 -10.81
C LEU A 189 3.48 25.22 -9.73
N ILE A 190 3.86 24.85 -8.50
CA ILE A 190 4.09 25.80 -7.40
C ILE A 190 5.38 26.60 -7.62
N GLU A 191 6.49 25.94 -7.95
CA GLU A 191 7.81 26.55 -8.15
C GLU A 191 7.84 27.53 -9.33
N THR A 192 7.06 27.23 -10.36
CA THR A 192 6.80 28.11 -11.51
C THR A 192 5.75 29.19 -11.24
N GLU A 193 5.21 29.24 -10.02
CA GLU A 193 4.18 30.19 -9.57
C GLU A 193 2.88 30.15 -10.39
N ILE A 194 2.64 29.09 -11.17
CA ILE A 194 1.44 28.94 -12.00
C ILE A 194 0.19 28.87 -11.12
N VAL A 195 0.25 28.12 -10.02
CA VAL A 195 -0.90 27.96 -9.11
C VAL A 195 -1.34 29.31 -8.56
N SER A 196 -0.40 30.11 -8.07
CA SER A 196 -0.69 31.40 -7.42
C SER A 196 -0.92 32.53 -8.42
N LYS A 197 -0.05 32.71 -9.42
CA LYS A 197 -0.13 33.86 -10.35
C LYS A 197 -1.13 33.70 -11.47
N LEU A 198 -1.45 32.47 -11.87
CA LEU A 198 -2.49 32.21 -12.87
C LEU A 198 -3.82 31.78 -12.23
N SER A 199 -3.88 31.70 -10.90
CA SER A 199 -5.06 31.18 -10.18
C SER A 199 -5.53 29.83 -10.75
N LEU A 200 -4.58 28.94 -11.04
CA LEU A 200 -4.87 27.65 -11.67
C LEU A 200 -5.76 26.83 -10.74
N LYS A 201 -6.98 26.52 -11.20
CA LYS A 201 -7.91 25.68 -10.45
C LYS A 201 -7.55 24.21 -10.60
N LEU A 202 -7.24 23.56 -9.48
CA LEU A 202 -6.91 22.15 -9.37
C LEU A 202 -8.09 21.33 -8.82
N ASN A 203 -9.33 21.77 -9.06
CA ASN A 203 -10.50 21.00 -8.67
C ASN A 203 -10.53 19.65 -9.40
N ASP A 204 -11.11 18.64 -8.76
CA ASP A 204 -11.27 17.28 -9.28
C ASP A 204 -9.94 16.55 -9.55
N VAL A 205 -8.83 17.05 -8.98
CA VAL A 205 -7.51 16.48 -9.18
C VAL A 205 -7.37 15.19 -8.38
N ASP A 206 -6.68 14.20 -8.95
CA ASP A 206 -6.27 12.98 -8.24
C ASP A 206 -4.82 13.15 -7.78
N LEU A 207 -4.68 13.29 -6.46
CA LEU A 207 -3.44 13.43 -5.70
C LEU A 207 -3.37 12.39 -4.57
N GLU A 208 -4.01 11.23 -4.75
CA GLU A 208 -3.88 10.11 -3.82
C GLU A 208 -2.41 9.77 -3.58
N ASP A 209 -2.05 9.62 -2.31
CA ASP A 209 -0.70 9.36 -1.79
C ASP A 209 0.38 10.38 -2.19
N ALA A 210 -0.02 11.55 -2.70
CA ALA A 210 0.92 12.54 -3.21
C ALA A 210 1.85 13.08 -2.12
N GLN A 211 3.14 13.24 -2.46
CA GLN A 211 4.17 13.72 -1.52
C GLN A 211 4.32 15.24 -1.61
N LEU A 212 3.57 15.96 -0.76
CA LEU A 212 3.37 17.42 -0.78
C LEU A 212 3.76 18.08 0.56
N GLY A 213 4.73 17.51 1.27
CA GLY A 213 5.28 18.11 2.49
C GLY A 213 5.96 19.47 2.21
N ASN A 214 5.77 20.43 3.12
CA ASN A 214 6.35 21.79 3.06
C ASN A 214 5.97 22.64 1.84
N VAL A 215 4.99 22.22 1.01
CA VAL A 215 4.58 23.00 -0.16
C VAL A 215 3.80 24.25 0.24
N ASN A 216 3.78 25.26 -0.65
CA ASN A 216 2.94 26.44 -0.49
C ASN A 216 1.79 26.43 -1.51
N LEU A 217 0.59 26.18 -1.01
CA LEU A 217 -0.69 26.15 -1.73
C LEU A 217 -1.70 27.10 -1.07
N GLU A 218 -1.21 28.21 -0.51
CA GLU A 218 -2.07 29.25 0.04
C GLU A 218 -3.04 29.78 -1.03
N GLY A 219 -4.34 29.79 -0.68
CA GLY A 219 -5.40 30.19 -1.59
C GLY A 219 -5.68 29.23 -2.75
N ALA A 220 -5.06 28.04 -2.79
CA ALA A 220 -5.25 27.11 -3.88
C ALA A 220 -6.68 26.56 -3.95
N TYR A 221 -7.16 26.32 -5.17
CA TYR A 221 -8.46 25.72 -5.44
C TYR A 221 -8.31 24.22 -5.69
N LEU A 222 -8.81 23.43 -4.77
CA LEU A 222 -8.72 21.96 -4.71
C LEU A 222 -10.09 21.35 -4.40
N CYS A 223 -11.20 22.02 -4.73
CA CYS A 223 -12.54 21.47 -4.48
C CYS A 223 -12.71 20.12 -5.19
N ASP A 224 -13.43 19.20 -4.54
CA ASP A 224 -13.74 17.87 -5.10
C ASP A 224 -12.48 17.03 -5.44
N ALA A 225 -11.30 17.38 -4.90
CA ALA A 225 -10.07 16.65 -5.15
C ALA A 225 -10.02 15.31 -4.39
N ASN A 226 -9.35 14.31 -4.97
CA ASN A 226 -8.95 13.11 -4.25
C ASN A 226 -7.53 13.30 -3.70
N LEU A 227 -7.42 13.35 -2.38
CA LEU A 227 -6.19 13.60 -1.60
C LEU A 227 -6.03 12.54 -0.50
N GLU A 228 -6.67 11.38 -0.67
CA GLU A 228 -6.57 10.25 0.26
C GLU A 228 -5.10 9.84 0.45
N GLY A 229 -4.69 9.67 1.71
CA GLY A 229 -3.32 9.27 2.07
C GLY A 229 -2.21 10.30 1.76
N ALA A 230 -2.54 11.44 1.15
CA ALA A 230 -1.54 12.42 0.73
C ALA A 230 -0.76 13.02 1.92
N TYR A 231 0.52 13.31 1.70
CA TYR A 231 1.40 13.89 2.71
C TYR A 231 1.51 15.40 2.53
N PHE A 232 1.04 16.18 3.50
CA PHE A 232 1.07 17.64 3.50
C PHE A 232 1.72 18.22 4.75
N SER A 233 2.50 17.42 5.48
CA SER A 233 3.12 17.87 6.73
C SER A 233 3.87 19.18 6.54
N LYS A 234 3.62 20.15 7.42
CA LYS A 234 4.21 21.50 7.39
C LYS A 234 3.92 22.33 6.14
N ALA A 235 3.01 21.89 5.27
CA ALA A 235 2.58 22.68 4.12
C ALA A 235 1.77 23.92 4.55
N ASN A 236 1.70 24.90 3.67
CA ASN A 236 0.84 26.06 3.80
C ASN A 236 -0.37 25.94 2.85
N LEU A 237 -1.56 25.75 3.41
CA LEU A 237 -2.85 25.74 2.73
C LEU A 237 -3.80 26.77 3.38
N ASN A 238 -3.27 27.87 3.91
CA ASN A 238 -4.12 28.94 4.41
C ASN A 238 -5.05 29.44 3.30
N ASN A 239 -6.29 29.76 3.65
CA ASN A 239 -7.30 30.27 2.72
C ASN A 239 -7.59 29.36 1.50
N SER A 240 -7.17 28.09 1.51
CA SER A 240 -7.40 27.17 0.38
C SER A 240 -8.87 26.74 0.30
N HIS A 241 -9.32 26.41 -0.91
CA HIS A 241 -10.66 25.87 -1.17
C HIS A 241 -10.59 24.35 -1.36
N LEU A 242 -11.10 23.59 -0.40
CA LEU A 242 -11.03 22.13 -0.34
C LEU A 242 -12.41 21.48 -0.18
N ALA A 243 -13.50 22.25 -0.34
CA ALA A 243 -14.86 21.74 -0.14
C ALA A 243 -15.11 20.44 -0.93
N ASN A 244 -15.82 19.51 -0.31
CA ASN A 244 -16.20 18.18 -0.82
C ASN A 244 -15.03 17.25 -1.20
N SER A 245 -13.79 17.58 -0.84
CA SER A 245 -12.63 16.74 -1.17
C SER A 245 -12.58 15.45 -0.32
N ASN A 246 -11.98 14.40 -0.89
CA ASN A 246 -11.60 13.20 -0.15
C ASN A 246 -10.22 13.43 0.47
N LEU A 247 -10.16 13.59 1.79
CA LEU A 247 -8.95 13.79 2.59
C LEU A 247 -8.77 12.62 3.59
N LYS A 248 -9.33 11.45 3.28
CA LYS A 248 -9.29 10.30 4.17
C LYS A 248 -7.83 9.88 4.42
N HIS A 249 -7.49 9.58 5.67
CA HIS A 249 -6.13 9.22 6.07
C HIS A 249 -5.02 10.25 5.68
N ILE A 250 -5.39 11.48 5.31
CA ILE A 250 -4.40 12.50 4.94
C ILE A 250 -3.46 12.82 6.09
N ILE A 251 -2.23 13.23 5.78
CA ILE A 251 -1.22 13.56 6.78
C ILE A 251 -0.92 15.05 6.76
N PHE A 252 -1.63 15.78 7.61
CA PHE A 252 -1.57 17.22 7.81
C PHE A 252 -0.81 17.65 9.08
N SER A 253 0.11 16.82 9.58
CA SER A 253 0.88 17.16 10.80
C SER A 253 1.58 18.52 10.65
N GLU A 254 1.31 19.44 11.58
CA GLU A 254 1.84 20.82 11.60
C GLU A 254 1.49 21.66 10.33
N THR A 255 0.48 21.26 9.55
CA THR A 255 0.03 22.01 8.36
C THR A 255 -0.73 23.27 8.75
N LYS A 256 -0.62 24.33 7.93
CA LYS A 256 -1.38 25.57 8.09
C LYS A 256 -2.62 25.53 7.20
N LEU A 257 -3.81 25.57 7.80
CA LEU A 257 -5.12 25.55 7.16
C LEU A 257 -6.00 26.69 7.71
N ARG A 258 -5.39 27.80 8.13
CA ARG A 258 -6.13 28.94 8.68
C ARG A 258 -7.09 29.45 7.61
N LYS A 259 -8.37 29.65 7.97
CA LYS A 259 -9.44 30.09 7.05
C LYS A 259 -9.66 29.20 5.82
N ALA A 260 -9.19 27.95 5.83
CA ALA A 260 -9.46 27.03 4.73
C ALA A 260 -10.96 26.68 4.68
N GLU A 261 -11.48 26.52 3.47
CA GLU A 261 -12.84 26.07 3.20
C GLU A 261 -12.86 24.55 3.05
N LEU A 262 -13.32 23.86 4.08
CA LEU A 262 -13.30 22.40 4.24
C LEU A 262 -14.72 21.84 4.46
N GLN A 263 -15.73 22.42 3.81
CA GLN A 263 -17.11 21.98 3.99
C GLN A 263 -17.31 20.60 3.33
N ASN A 264 -18.05 19.71 4.00
CA ASN A 264 -18.36 18.36 3.55
C ASN A 264 -17.14 17.49 3.17
N VAL A 265 -15.95 17.80 3.67
CA VAL A 265 -14.75 16.97 3.39
C VAL A 265 -14.79 15.66 4.15
N ILE A 266 -14.12 14.64 3.61
CA ILE A 266 -13.91 13.35 4.28
C ILE A 266 -12.51 13.36 4.88
N LEU A 267 -12.39 13.49 6.20
CA LEU A 267 -11.15 13.49 6.98
C LEU A 267 -11.07 12.28 7.93
N SER A 268 -11.82 11.22 7.66
CA SER A 268 -11.83 10.05 8.54
C SER A 268 -10.44 9.41 8.64
N GLY A 269 -10.02 9.14 9.87
CA GLY A 269 -8.68 8.64 10.19
C GLY A 269 -7.51 9.56 9.79
N ALA A 270 -7.75 10.84 9.49
CA ALA A 270 -6.71 11.80 9.14
C ALA A 270 -5.75 12.07 10.32
N ASN A 271 -4.49 12.35 10.02
CA ASN A 271 -3.50 12.85 10.98
C ASN A 271 -3.39 14.38 10.87
N LEU A 272 -3.98 15.08 11.84
CA LEU A 272 -4.05 16.54 11.97
C LEU A 272 -3.30 17.02 13.24
N ILE A 273 -2.27 16.29 13.68
CA ILE A 273 -1.52 16.64 14.89
C ILE A 273 -0.89 18.03 14.73
N GLY A 274 -1.19 18.93 15.67
CA GLY A 274 -0.61 20.29 15.67
C GLY A 274 -1.01 21.15 14.47
N THR A 275 -1.98 20.73 13.64
CA THR A 275 -2.46 21.49 12.50
C THR A 275 -3.13 22.79 12.95
N SER A 276 -2.90 23.89 12.22
CA SER A 276 -3.57 25.16 12.45
C SER A 276 -4.82 25.28 11.58
N LEU A 277 -6.00 25.02 12.15
CA LEU A 277 -7.33 25.13 11.54
C LEU A 277 -8.09 26.38 12.04
N MET A 278 -7.38 27.37 12.58
CA MET A 278 -7.99 28.60 13.10
C MET A 278 -8.89 29.26 12.05
N GLU A 279 -10.12 29.61 12.43
CA GLU A 279 -11.14 30.21 11.55
C GLU A 279 -11.50 29.37 10.30
N ALA A 280 -11.09 28.09 10.22
CA ALA A 280 -11.44 27.22 9.10
C ALA A 280 -12.93 26.81 9.16
N ASN A 281 -13.49 26.48 8.00
CA ASN A 281 -14.87 26.03 7.90
C ASN A 281 -14.95 24.54 7.55
N LEU A 282 -15.19 23.72 8.58
CA LEU A 282 -15.38 22.27 8.55
C LEU A 282 -16.85 21.87 8.69
N THR A 283 -17.78 22.72 8.24
CA THR A 283 -19.23 22.42 8.28
C THR A 283 -19.50 21.08 7.61
N LYS A 284 -20.17 20.16 8.32
CA LYS A 284 -20.52 18.80 7.89
C LYS A 284 -19.33 17.93 7.47
N ALA A 285 -18.11 18.24 7.91
CA ALA A 285 -16.95 17.40 7.65
C ALA A 285 -17.05 16.06 8.44
N ASP A 286 -16.56 14.98 7.85
CA ASP A 286 -16.40 13.69 8.53
C ASP A 286 -14.97 13.56 9.07
N LEU A 287 -14.79 13.75 10.37
CA LEU A 287 -13.52 13.61 11.10
C LEU A 287 -13.52 12.38 12.02
N ALA A 288 -14.32 11.36 11.73
CA ALA A 288 -14.35 10.14 12.52
C ALA A 288 -12.95 9.52 12.66
N GLU A 289 -12.57 9.18 13.89
CA GLU A 289 -11.27 8.56 14.22
C GLU A 289 -10.04 9.40 13.82
N ALA A 290 -10.21 10.69 13.46
CA ALA A 290 -9.11 11.58 13.13
C ALA A 290 -8.28 11.95 14.38
N ASN A 291 -6.97 12.16 14.20
CA ASN A 291 -6.08 12.64 15.25
C ASN A 291 -5.85 14.14 15.11
N LEU A 292 -6.53 14.93 15.92
CA LEU A 292 -6.44 16.39 16.06
C LEU A 292 -5.69 16.80 17.34
N SER A 293 -4.89 15.92 17.93
CA SER A 293 -4.18 16.24 19.16
C SER A 293 -3.29 17.47 18.98
N LYS A 294 -3.36 18.40 19.93
CA LYS A 294 -2.66 19.69 19.91
C LYS A 294 -2.99 20.60 18.72
N ALA A 295 -4.04 20.30 17.94
CA ALA A 295 -4.46 21.16 16.84
C ALA A 295 -4.96 22.52 17.38
N ASN A 296 -4.71 23.58 16.62
CA ASN A 296 -5.31 24.88 16.87
C ASN A 296 -6.61 25.01 16.05
N LEU A 297 -7.73 24.93 16.74
CA LEU A 297 -9.10 25.00 16.23
C LEU A 297 -9.82 26.27 16.74
N GLN A 298 -9.07 27.32 17.11
CA GLN A 298 -9.66 28.56 17.60
C GLN A 298 -10.60 29.17 16.55
N ASP A 299 -11.78 29.59 16.98
CA ASP A 299 -12.80 30.20 16.12
C ASP A 299 -13.20 29.31 14.89
N VAL A 300 -12.95 28.00 14.94
CA VAL A 300 -13.32 27.07 13.85
C VAL A 300 -14.83 26.88 13.75
N ILE A 301 -15.35 26.65 12.54
CA ILE A 301 -16.75 26.29 12.29
C ILE A 301 -16.83 24.79 12.03
N LEU A 302 -17.47 24.03 12.92
CA LEU A 302 -17.62 22.57 12.83
C LEU A 302 -19.10 22.15 12.74
N VAL A 303 -20.00 23.05 12.31
CA VAL A 303 -21.45 22.81 12.39
C VAL A 303 -21.83 21.50 11.69
N GLY A 304 -22.46 20.58 12.44
CA GLY A 304 -22.88 19.28 11.93
C GLY A 304 -21.75 18.30 11.59
N ALA A 305 -20.51 18.55 12.03
CA ALA A 305 -19.38 17.67 11.78
C ALA A 305 -19.43 16.40 12.63
N ASN A 306 -18.87 15.31 12.09
CA ASN A 306 -18.72 14.05 12.80
C ASN A 306 -17.30 13.91 13.36
N LEU A 307 -17.14 13.92 14.68
CA LEU A 307 -15.88 13.72 15.40
C LEU A 307 -15.93 12.44 16.26
N THR A 308 -16.74 11.45 15.86
CA THR A 308 -16.86 10.17 16.57
C THR A 308 -15.48 9.53 16.75
N LYS A 309 -15.11 9.23 18.01
CA LYS A 309 -13.81 8.66 18.42
C LYS A 309 -12.57 9.46 17.96
N ALA A 310 -12.71 10.72 17.59
CA ALA A 310 -11.57 11.56 17.25
C ALA A 310 -10.70 11.83 18.50
N ASP A 311 -9.40 11.99 18.29
CA ASP A 311 -8.47 12.42 19.34
C ASP A 311 -8.24 13.93 19.26
N LEU A 312 -8.76 14.67 20.22
CA LEU A 312 -8.65 16.13 20.38
C LEU A 312 -7.85 16.48 21.64
N ALA A 313 -7.01 15.56 22.14
CA ALA A 313 -6.23 15.82 23.34
C ALA A 313 -5.37 17.09 23.18
N GLU A 314 -5.44 17.98 24.18
CA GLU A 314 -4.70 19.25 24.21
C GLU A 314 -4.99 20.19 23.02
N ALA A 315 -6.09 19.97 22.27
CA ALA A 315 -6.50 20.87 21.19
C ALA A 315 -7.10 22.17 21.71
N ASP A 316 -6.89 23.27 20.98
CA ASP A 316 -7.50 24.57 21.29
C ASP A 316 -8.76 24.79 20.44
N LEU A 317 -9.94 24.53 21.02
CA LEU A 317 -11.26 24.76 20.45
C LEU A 317 -11.89 26.06 20.98
N SER A 318 -11.09 27.02 21.48
CA SER A 318 -11.63 28.25 22.05
C SER A 318 -12.49 28.99 21.02
N LYS A 319 -13.69 29.38 21.45
CA LYS A 319 -14.73 30.05 20.62
C LYS A 319 -15.19 29.25 19.39
N ALA A 320 -14.87 27.97 19.28
CA ALA A 320 -15.32 27.14 18.18
C ALA A 320 -16.87 27.06 18.12
N ASN A 321 -17.41 26.97 16.91
CA ASN A 321 -18.82 26.67 16.70
C ASN A 321 -19.02 25.17 16.52
N LEU A 322 -19.41 24.48 17.60
CA LEU A 322 -19.64 23.03 17.66
C LEU A 322 -21.12 22.67 17.59
N GLN A 323 -21.95 23.53 16.99
CA GLN A 323 -23.37 23.27 16.85
C GLN A 323 -23.62 21.96 16.09
N ASP A 324 -24.51 21.10 16.61
CA ASP A 324 -24.89 19.82 15.98
C ASP A 324 -23.72 18.83 15.77
N VAL A 325 -22.61 18.99 16.51
CA VAL A 325 -21.42 18.13 16.38
C VAL A 325 -21.59 16.81 17.11
N ILE A 326 -21.10 15.72 16.50
CA ILE A 326 -21.05 14.38 17.10
C ILE A 326 -19.66 14.13 17.69
N LEU A 327 -19.52 14.06 19.03
CA LEU A 327 -18.28 13.76 19.76
C LEU A 327 -18.33 12.41 20.49
N VAL A 328 -19.13 11.46 20.00
CA VAL A 328 -19.33 10.16 20.65
C VAL A 328 -17.98 9.43 20.81
N GLY A 329 -17.60 9.15 22.05
CA GLY A 329 -16.33 8.49 22.37
C GLY A 329 -15.07 9.29 22.05
N ALA A 330 -15.17 10.58 21.72
CA ALA A 330 -14.01 11.41 21.41
C ALA A 330 -13.15 11.69 22.64
N ASN A 331 -11.83 11.83 22.44
CA ASN A 331 -10.90 12.20 23.50
C ASN A 331 -10.65 13.71 23.49
N LEU A 332 -11.20 14.46 24.44
CA LEU A 332 -10.98 15.89 24.62
C LEU A 332 -10.13 16.18 25.88
N THR A 333 -9.27 15.25 26.29
CA THR A 333 -8.45 15.41 27.49
C THR A 333 -7.61 16.67 27.41
N LYS A 334 -7.72 17.57 28.40
CA LYS A 334 -7.06 18.89 28.44
C LYS A 334 -7.36 19.81 27.25
N ALA A 335 -8.42 19.56 26.48
CA ALA A 335 -8.80 20.46 25.39
C ALA A 335 -9.34 21.80 25.95
N ASN A 336 -9.10 22.90 25.24
CA ASN A 336 -9.66 24.20 25.57
C ASN A 336 -10.93 24.42 24.75
N LEU A 337 -12.11 24.29 25.37
CA LEU A 337 -13.41 24.62 24.77
C LEU A 337 -13.98 25.94 25.31
N SER A 338 -13.14 26.82 25.85
CA SER A 338 -13.62 28.07 26.43
C SER A 338 -14.38 28.90 25.39
N LYS A 339 -15.53 29.44 25.78
CA LYS A 339 -16.41 30.24 24.91
C LYS A 339 -16.96 29.52 23.66
N ALA A 340 -16.79 28.20 23.55
CA ALA A 340 -17.35 27.44 22.42
C ALA A 340 -18.89 27.41 22.44
N ASN A 341 -19.50 27.34 21.26
CA ASN A 341 -20.93 27.07 21.10
C ASN A 341 -21.17 25.56 21.10
N LEU A 342 -21.83 25.04 22.14
CA LEU A 342 -22.11 23.60 22.32
C LEU A 342 -23.56 23.24 22.03
N GLN A 343 -24.26 24.06 21.26
CA GLN A 343 -25.65 23.83 20.89
C GLN A 343 -25.83 22.45 20.23
N ASP A 344 -26.71 21.62 20.79
CA ASP A 344 -27.09 20.32 20.22
C ASP A 344 -25.90 19.37 19.96
N VAL A 345 -24.79 19.55 20.67
CA VAL A 345 -23.62 18.65 20.63
C VAL A 345 -23.99 17.28 21.22
N ILE A 346 -23.39 16.20 20.72
CA ILE A 346 -23.55 14.84 21.27
C ILE A 346 -22.25 14.40 21.91
N LEU A 347 -22.23 14.23 23.24
CA LEU A 347 -21.04 13.98 24.05
C LEU A 347 -21.00 12.57 24.68
N VAL A 348 -21.84 11.65 24.22
CA VAL A 348 -21.93 10.29 24.79
C VAL A 348 -20.57 9.61 24.83
N GLY A 349 -20.07 9.32 26.02
CA GLY A 349 -18.78 8.64 26.22
C GLY A 349 -17.55 9.49 25.86
N ALA A 350 -17.72 10.78 25.56
CA ALA A 350 -16.60 11.69 25.35
C ALA A 350 -15.78 11.87 26.64
N ASN A 351 -14.48 12.01 26.50
CA ASN A 351 -13.58 12.24 27.63
C ASN A 351 -13.14 13.71 27.71
N LEU A 352 -13.72 14.48 28.62
CA LEU A 352 -13.39 15.89 28.86
C LEU A 352 -12.43 16.08 30.04
N THR A 353 -11.75 15.02 30.50
CA THR A 353 -10.86 15.09 31.67
C THR A 353 -9.89 16.27 31.55
N LYS A 354 -9.88 17.16 32.55
CA LYS A 354 -9.05 18.39 32.57
C LYS A 354 -9.30 19.40 31.44
N ALA A 355 -10.38 19.28 30.68
CA ALA A 355 -10.77 20.26 29.68
C ALA A 355 -11.24 21.59 30.31
N ASP A 356 -11.15 22.68 29.56
CA ASP A 356 -11.69 23.99 29.96
C ASP A 356 -12.97 24.31 29.18
N LEU A 357 -14.11 24.38 29.84
CA LEU A 357 -15.41 24.76 29.27
C LEU A 357 -15.85 26.15 29.72
N ASP A 358 -14.97 26.95 30.32
CA ASP A 358 -15.33 28.27 30.84
C ASP A 358 -15.90 29.21 29.77
N GLY A 359 -17.02 29.82 30.09
CA GLY A 359 -17.77 30.67 29.16
C GLY A 359 -18.36 29.95 27.94
N ALA A 360 -18.26 28.62 27.82
CA ALA A 360 -18.99 27.88 26.79
C ALA A 360 -20.49 28.15 26.92
N ARG A 361 -21.22 28.06 25.80
CA ARG A 361 -22.64 28.46 25.72
C ARG A 361 -23.49 27.40 25.06
N ASN A 362 -24.82 27.51 25.24
CA ASN A 362 -25.84 26.68 24.60
C ASN A 362 -25.71 25.17 24.87
N TYR A 363 -25.19 24.79 26.04
CA TYR A 363 -25.13 23.39 26.46
C TYR A 363 -26.36 23.02 27.31
N THR A 364 -26.59 21.72 27.49
CA THR A 364 -27.51 21.20 28.51
C THR A 364 -26.75 20.37 29.53
N GLU A 365 -27.11 20.47 30.82
CA GLU A 365 -26.48 19.64 31.86
C GLU A 365 -26.71 18.14 31.61
N LYS A 366 -27.87 17.78 31.04
CA LYS A 366 -28.18 16.40 30.65
C LYS A 366 -27.15 15.87 29.66
N GLU A 367 -26.72 16.68 28.69
CA GLU A 367 -25.73 16.23 27.72
C GLU A 367 -24.33 16.18 28.31
N LEU A 368 -23.91 17.20 29.07
CA LEU A 368 -22.65 17.17 29.82
C LEU A 368 -22.58 15.98 30.78
N SER A 369 -23.71 15.51 31.30
CA SER A 369 -23.77 14.35 32.19
C SER A 369 -23.35 13.03 31.53
N LYS A 370 -23.32 12.97 30.19
CA LYS A 370 -22.97 11.76 29.43
C LYS A 370 -21.48 11.65 29.10
N ALA A 371 -20.70 12.68 29.41
CA ALA A 371 -19.25 12.71 29.23
C ALA A 371 -18.52 12.48 30.57
N LYS A 372 -17.26 12.05 30.48
CA LYS A 372 -16.35 12.00 31.62
C LYS A 372 -15.81 13.40 31.92
N LEU A 373 -16.07 13.91 33.13
CA LEU A 373 -15.77 15.30 33.52
C LEU A 373 -14.62 15.48 34.52
N CYS A 374 -13.84 14.44 34.79
CA CYS A 374 -12.82 14.44 35.85
C CYS A 374 -11.88 15.67 35.77
N ASN A 375 -11.82 16.50 36.81
CA ASN A 375 -11.06 17.76 36.85
C ASN A 375 -11.38 18.75 35.70
N THR A 376 -12.55 18.67 35.07
CA THR A 376 -12.98 19.61 34.01
C THR A 376 -13.39 20.94 34.62
N LYS A 377 -12.92 22.05 34.05
CA LYS A 377 -13.38 23.40 34.42
C LYS A 377 -14.72 23.67 33.75
N LEU A 378 -15.80 23.56 34.52
CA LEU A 378 -17.17 23.72 34.02
C LEU A 378 -17.57 25.19 33.81
N PRO A 379 -18.53 25.48 32.91
CA PRO A 379 -19.09 26.81 32.76
C PRO A 379 -19.77 27.30 34.07
N SER A 380 -19.85 28.62 34.24
CA SER A 380 -20.57 29.23 35.37
C SER A 380 -22.06 28.84 35.39
N GLY A 381 -22.57 28.48 36.56
CA GLY A 381 -23.98 28.12 36.76
C GLY A 381 -24.31 26.64 36.59
N VAL A 382 -23.34 25.79 36.23
CA VAL A 382 -23.53 24.34 36.14
C VAL A 382 -23.53 23.70 37.52
N SER A 383 -24.52 22.84 37.79
CA SER A 383 -24.69 22.13 39.07
C SER A 383 -23.96 20.78 39.16
N LEU A 384 -23.38 20.31 38.06
CA LEU A 384 -22.66 19.03 37.99
C LEU A 384 -21.36 19.05 38.81
N ASN A 385 -21.07 17.95 39.50
CA ASN A 385 -19.76 17.73 40.10
C ASN A 385 -18.75 17.31 38.99
N PRO A 386 -17.69 18.10 38.73
CA PRO A 386 -16.67 17.73 37.74
C PRO A 386 -15.92 16.46 38.14
N ASP A 387 -15.72 16.20 39.43
CA ASP A 387 -14.89 15.07 39.87
C ASP A 387 -15.68 13.75 40.06
N ARG A 388 -16.92 13.68 39.56
CA ARG A 388 -17.76 12.47 39.72
C ARG A 388 -17.20 11.22 39.01
N ASP A 389 -16.43 11.42 37.95
CA ASP A 389 -15.89 10.37 37.06
C ASP A 389 -14.35 10.25 37.16
N CYS A 390 -13.77 10.86 38.20
CA CYS A 390 -12.42 10.58 38.65
C CYS A 390 -12.41 9.27 39.46
#